data_AF-A0A0C2CI03-F1
#
_entry.id   AF-A0A0C2CI03-F1
#
_cell.length_a   1.000
_cell.length_b   1.000
_cell.length_c   1.000
_cell.angle_alpha   90.00
_cell.angle_beta   90.00
_cell.angle_gamma   90.00
#
_symmetry.space_group_name_H-M   'P 1'
#
loop_
_entity.id
_entity.type
_entity.pdbx_description
1 polymer ?
#
loop_
_entity_poly.entity_id
_entity_poly.type
_entity_poly.pdbx_seq_one_letter_code
_entity_poly.pdbx_strand_id
1 'polypeptide(L)'
;LSDVLIIVGPPTPDRRYDVEAVERVEQQKKEQMLDELEKRHASELSSFLGITVPASQDTWWGASLISTVLNNIQLILNNVHIRYEDNLSLPNGLVFNCGIRIQTMTMQTTNAAGV
;
A
#
# COMPACT_ATOMS: atom_id res chain seq x y z
N LEU A 1 -12.98 5.96 1.25
CA LEU A 1 -12.17 6.88 2.09
C LEU A 1 -12.61 8.31 1.80
N SER A 2 -12.56 9.20 2.78
CA SER A 2 -12.91 10.60 2.60
C SER A 2 -11.90 11.48 3.32
N ASP A 3 -11.67 12.67 2.78
CA ASP A 3 -10.78 13.70 3.35
C ASP A 3 -9.32 13.26 3.43
N VAL A 4 -8.70 13.09 2.26
CA VAL A 4 -7.31 12.67 2.13
C VAL A 4 -6.43 13.89 1.90
N LEU A 5 -5.47 14.15 2.79
CA LEU A 5 -4.46 15.20 2.62
C LEU A 5 -3.08 14.56 2.44
N ILE A 6 -2.43 14.87 1.32
CA ILE A 6 -1.07 14.45 1.03
C ILE A 6 -0.22 15.71 0.86
N ILE A 7 0.81 15.85 1.69
CA ILE A 7 1.80 16.93 1.57
C ILE A 7 3.09 16.31 1.04
N VAL A 8 3.57 16.85 -0.07
CA VAL A 8 4.80 16.42 -0.76
C VAL A 8 5.81 17.56 -0.67
N GLY A 9 7.08 17.25 -0.48
CA GLY A 9 8.16 18.24 -0.44
C GLY A 9 9.33 17.87 -1.34
N PRO A 10 10.30 18.78 -1.52
CA PRO A 10 11.49 18.52 -2.30
C PRO A 10 12.31 17.39 -1.66
N PRO A 11 13.00 16.57 -2.47
CA PRO A 11 13.92 15.58 -1.95
C PRO A 11 15.05 16.27 -1.19
N THR A 12 15.15 16.03 0.11
CA THR A 12 16.21 16.59 0.94
C THR A 12 17.56 15.94 0.59
N PRO A 13 18.65 16.72 0.40
CA PRO A 13 19.95 16.18 -0.02
C PRO A 13 20.58 15.17 0.96
N ASP A 14 20.29 15.28 2.26
CA ASP A 14 20.71 14.33 3.30
C ASP A 14 19.85 13.05 3.36
N ARG A 15 18.70 13.05 2.66
CA ARG A 15 17.80 11.92 2.56
C ARG A 15 17.87 11.42 1.13
N ARG A 16 19.05 10.92 0.73
CA ARG A 16 19.09 9.94 -0.35
C ARG A 16 18.12 8.84 0.08
N TYR A 17 16.99 8.76 -0.62
CA TYR A 17 16.09 7.63 -0.48
C TYR A 17 16.89 6.44 -0.98
N ASP A 18 17.56 5.76 -0.05
CA ASP A 18 18.27 4.53 -0.34
C ASP A 18 17.18 3.47 -0.56
N VAL A 19 16.75 3.41 -1.82
CA VAL A 19 15.68 2.52 -2.29
C VAL A 19 15.97 1.11 -1.81
N GLU A 20 17.23 0.67 -1.86
CA GLU A 20 17.63 -0.67 -1.44
C GLU A 20 17.50 -0.88 0.07
N ALA A 21 17.89 0.10 0.89
CA ALA A 21 17.77 -0.02 2.34
C ALA A 21 16.30 0.01 2.80
N VAL A 22 15.47 0.87 2.21
CA VAL A 22 14.04 0.95 2.52
C VAL A 22 13.32 -0.31 2.03
N GLU A 23 13.59 -0.75 0.81
CA GLU A 23 12.99 -1.96 0.24
C GLU A 23 13.33 -3.21 1.07
N ARG A 24 14.56 -3.33 1.58
CA ARG A 24 14.93 -4.42 2.50
C ARG A 24 14.14 -4.38 3.81
N VAL A 25 13.97 -3.20 4.40
CA VAL A 25 13.24 -3.03 5.66
C VAL A 25 11.73 -3.28 5.45
N GLU A 26 11.17 -2.79 4.36
CA GLU A 26 9.77 -3.02 4.01
C GLU A 26 9.51 -4.50 3.69
N GLN A 27 10.41 -5.15 2.96
CA GLN A 27 10.33 -6.57 2.66
C GLN A 27 10.38 -7.40 3.95
N GLN A 28 11.34 -7.11 4.84
CA GLN A 28 11.46 -7.81 6.11
C GLN A 28 10.24 -7.62 7.02
N LYS A 29 9.68 -6.40 7.05
CA LYS A 29 8.46 -6.11 7.81
C LYS A 29 7.25 -6.83 7.22
N LYS A 30 7.15 -6.90 5.90
CA LYS A 30 6.09 -7.60 5.18
C LYS A 30 6.17 -9.11 5.43
N GLU A 31 7.38 -9.68 5.41
CA GLU A 31 7.63 -11.09 5.75
C GLU A 31 7.25 -11.39 7.21
N GLN A 32 7.60 -10.52 8.15
CA GLN A 32 7.20 -10.67 9.56
C GLN A 32 5.68 -10.63 9.74
N MET A 33 5.00 -9.68 9.11
CA MET A 33 3.54 -9.59 9.17
C MET A 33 2.86 -10.80 8.53
N LEU A 34 3.43 -11.33 7.44
CA LEU A 34 2.96 -12.56 6.80
C LEU A 34 3.10 -13.76 7.75
N ASP A 35 4.27 -13.95 8.35
CA ASP A 35 4.53 -15.04 9.30
C ASP A 35 3.60 -14.99 10.53
N GLU A 36 3.35 -13.79 11.08
CA GLU A 36 2.39 -13.61 12.17
C GLU A 36 0.95 -13.94 11.76
N LEU A 37 0.55 -13.58 10.54
CA LEU A 37 -0.79 -13.82 10.03
C LEU A 37 -1.01 -15.30 9.70
N GLU A 38 -0.01 -15.96 9.12
CA GLU A 38 0.01 -17.40 8.86
C GLU A 38 -0.10 -18.18 10.16
N LYS A 39 0.65 -17.80 11.21
CA LYS A 39 0.55 -18.45 12.53
C LYS A 39 -0.83 -18.33 13.16
N ARG A 40 -1.43 -17.14 13.10
CA ARG A 40 -2.80 -16.92 13.61
C ARG A 40 -3.83 -17.74 12.82
N HIS A 41 -3.79 -17.67 11.49
CA HIS A 41 -4.71 -18.41 10.64
C HIS A 41 -4.54 -19.92 10.77
N ALA A 42 -3.32 -20.44 10.83
CA ALA A 42 -3.09 -21.87 11.01
C ALA A 42 -3.69 -22.38 12.34
N SER A 43 -3.58 -21.58 13.41
CA SER A 43 -4.17 -21.90 14.71
C SER A 43 -5.70 -21.86 14.68
N GLU A 44 -6.28 -20.83 14.06
CA GLU A 44 -7.74 -20.67 13.97
C GLU A 44 -8.37 -21.74 13.07
N LEU A 45 -7.76 -22.04 11.93
CA LEU A 45 -8.26 -23.02 10.97
C LEU A 45 -8.15 -24.46 11.49
N SER A 46 -7.06 -24.79 12.21
CA SER A 46 -6.90 -26.09 12.89
C SER A 46 -7.98 -26.28 13.96
N SER A 47 -8.32 -25.21 14.69
CA SER A 47 -9.39 -25.23 15.70
C SER A 47 -10.79 -25.33 15.07
N PHE A 48 -11.02 -24.74 13.90
CA PHE A 48 -12.35 -24.67 13.28
C PHE A 48 -12.71 -25.93 12.48
N LEU A 49 -11.75 -26.55 11.78
CA LEU A 49 -12.03 -27.68 10.87
C LEU A 49 -11.61 -29.04 11.43
N GLY A 50 -10.84 -29.10 12.52
CA GLY A 50 -10.34 -30.37 13.08
C GLY A 50 -9.35 -31.09 12.14
N ILE A 51 -8.73 -30.36 11.20
CA ILE A 51 -7.79 -30.88 10.21
C ILE A 51 -6.41 -30.29 10.51
N THR A 52 -5.39 -31.15 10.61
CA THR A 52 -3.98 -30.73 10.69
C THR A 52 -3.55 -30.07 9.38
N VAL A 53 -3.26 -28.76 9.43
CA VAL A 53 -2.66 -28.02 8.32
C VAL A 53 -1.24 -28.57 8.10
N PRO A 54 -0.91 -29.13 6.91
CA PRO A 54 0.45 -29.56 6.62
C PRO A 54 1.36 -28.34 6.59
N ALA A 55 2.45 -28.36 7.36
CA ALA A 55 3.43 -27.26 7.46
C ALA A 55 4.19 -26.95 6.15
N SER A 56 3.87 -27.62 5.04
CA SER A 56 4.68 -27.64 3.83
C SER A 56 3.85 -27.70 2.53
N GLN A 57 2.67 -27.07 2.49
CA GLN A 57 2.01 -26.79 1.22
C GLN A 57 1.96 -25.28 1.01
N ASP A 58 3.07 -24.83 0.45
CA ASP A 58 3.24 -23.76 -0.52
C ASP A 58 2.33 -22.53 -0.38
N THR A 59 2.99 -21.38 -0.45
CA THR A 59 2.53 -19.99 -0.63
C THR A 59 1.36 -19.78 -1.63
N TRP A 60 0.93 -20.83 -2.34
CA TRP A 60 -0.08 -20.83 -3.42
C TRP A 60 -1.48 -20.42 -2.95
N TRP A 61 -1.93 -20.87 -1.78
CA TRP A 61 -3.27 -20.55 -1.28
C TRP A 61 -3.37 -19.10 -0.78
N GLY A 62 -2.31 -18.59 -0.13
CA GLY A 62 -2.23 -17.19 0.30
C GLY A 62 -2.16 -16.21 -0.88
N ALA A 63 -1.34 -16.51 -1.90
CA ALA A 63 -1.27 -15.74 -3.12
C ALA A 63 -2.60 -15.74 -3.89
N SER A 64 -3.31 -16.88 -3.94
CA SER A 64 -4.61 -17.00 -4.59
C SER A 64 -5.69 -16.14 -3.92
N LEU A 65 -5.74 -16.11 -2.59
CA LEU A 65 -6.66 -15.25 -1.85
C LEU A 65 -6.36 -13.76 -2.06
N ILE A 66 -5.09 -13.35 -1.97
CA ILE A 66 -4.67 -11.96 -2.25
C ILE A 66 -5.04 -11.57 -3.68
N SER A 67 -4.79 -12.43 -4.66
CA SER A 67 -5.17 -12.21 -6.06
C SER A 67 -6.68 -12.07 -6.23
N THR A 68 -7.47 -12.91 -5.57
CA THR A 68 -8.94 -12.86 -5.62
C THR A 68 -9.48 -11.56 -5.03
N VAL A 69 -8.90 -11.10 -3.92
CA VAL A 69 -9.25 -9.81 -3.31
C VAL A 69 -8.89 -8.67 -4.28
N LEU A 70 -7.63 -8.60 -4.75
CA LEU A 70 -7.16 -7.56 -5.67
C LEU A 70 -7.98 -7.48 -6.96
N ASN A 71 -8.38 -8.62 -7.53
CA ASN A 71 -9.19 -8.68 -8.75
C ASN A 71 -10.58 -8.07 -8.60
N ASN A 72 -11.07 -7.88 -7.37
CA ASN A 72 -12.40 -7.35 -7.11
C ASN A 72 -12.38 -6.08 -6.23
N ILE A 73 -11.24 -5.37 -6.18
CA ILE A 73 -11.16 -4.12 -5.42
C ILE A 73 -11.90 -3.00 -6.15
N GLN A 74 -12.77 -2.35 -5.40
CA GLN A 74 -13.34 -1.04 -5.72
C GLN A 74 -12.94 -0.04 -4.63
N LEU A 75 -12.35 1.07 -5.05
CA LEU A 75 -11.84 2.11 -4.17
C LEU A 75 -12.44 3.45 -4.56
N ILE A 76 -13.13 4.07 -3.61
CA ILE A 76 -13.74 5.40 -3.77
C ILE A 76 -13.10 6.34 -2.75
N LEU A 77 -12.44 7.38 -3.24
CA LEU A 77 -11.85 8.46 -2.46
C LEU A 77 -12.64 9.75 -2.70
N ASN A 78 -13.07 10.39 -1.62
CA ASN A 78 -13.71 11.70 -1.69
C ASN A 78 -12.83 12.76 -1.03
N ASN A 79 -12.87 13.97 -1.57
CA ASN A 79 -12.14 15.14 -1.10
C ASN A 79 -10.64 14.87 -0.89
N VAL A 80 -9.95 14.53 -1.98
CA VAL A 80 -8.50 14.35 -1.98
C VAL A 80 -7.82 15.68 -2.27
N HIS A 81 -6.83 16.04 -1.46
CA HIS A 81 -5.99 17.21 -1.65
C HIS A 81 -4.51 16.78 -1.61
N ILE A 82 -3.82 16.99 -2.73
CA ILE A 82 -2.39 16.74 -2.86
C ILE A 82 -1.72 18.10 -3.00
N ARG A 83 -0.82 18.44 -2.09
CA ARG A 83 -0.14 19.73 -2.04
C ARG A 83 1.37 19.50 -2.02
N TYR A 84 2.07 20.09 -2.98
CA TYR A 84 3.50 20.16 -3.02
C TYR A 84 3.97 21.49 -2.39
N GLU A 85 4.88 21.41 -1.43
CA GLU A 85 5.47 22.56 -0.75
C GLU A 85 6.99 22.53 -0.92
N ASP A 86 7.58 23.64 -1.37
CA ASP A 86 8.99 23.67 -1.72
C ASP A 86 9.65 25.00 -1.39
N ASN A 87 10.71 24.91 -0.61
CA ASN A 87 11.55 25.99 -0.15
C ASN A 87 13.03 25.81 -0.56
N LEU A 88 13.34 24.81 -1.39
CA LEU A 88 14.70 24.45 -1.80
C LEU A 88 14.96 24.66 -3.30
N SER A 89 13.97 24.39 -4.15
CA SER A 89 14.20 24.36 -5.61
C SER A 89 14.33 25.74 -6.24
N LEU A 90 13.87 26.81 -5.58
CA LEU A 90 13.99 28.17 -6.10
C LEU A 90 15.18 28.92 -5.49
N PRO A 91 15.96 29.65 -6.30
CA PRO A 91 17.04 30.49 -5.79
C PRO A 91 16.50 31.61 -4.90
N ASN A 92 17.38 32.17 -4.07
CA ASN A 92 17.10 33.32 -3.19
C ASN A 92 16.12 33.04 -2.04
N GLY A 93 15.88 31.77 -1.69
CA GLY A 93 15.02 31.41 -0.55
C GLY A 93 13.53 31.63 -0.78
N LEU A 94 13.11 31.71 -2.05
CA LEU A 94 11.71 31.79 -2.42
C LEU A 94 11.00 30.46 -2.12
N VAL A 95 9.89 30.55 -1.39
CA VAL A 95 9.03 29.40 -1.10
C VAL A 95 7.87 29.40 -2.09
N PHE A 96 7.57 28.24 -2.67
CA PHE A 96 6.36 28.05 -3.46
C PHE A 96 5.57 26.85 -2.98
N ASN A 97 4.29 26.85 -3.30
CA ASN A 97 3.42 25.72 -3.11
C ASN A 97 2.45 25.62 -4.28
N CYS A 98 2.14 24.39 -4.66
CA CYS A 98 1.14 24.08 -5.68
C CYS A 98 0.40 22.81 -5.27
N GLY A 99 -0.74 22.52 -5.88
CA GLY A 99 -1.50 21.35 -5.50
C GLY A 99 -2.67 21.09 -6.41
N ILE A 100 -3.24 19.90 -6.24
CA ILE A 100 -4.40 19.41 -6.98
C ILE A 100 -5.42 18.96 -5.95
N ARG A 101 -6.68 19.36 -6.14
CA ARG A 101 -7.81 18.89 -5.36
C ARG A 101 -8.75 18.10 -6.25
N ILE A 102 -9.07 16.87 -5.83
CA ILE A 102 -9.97 15.96 -6.53
C ILE A 102 -11.19 15.76 -5.63
N GLN A 103 -12.37 16.11 -6.14
CA GLN A 103 -13.62 15.95 -5.37
C GLN A 103 -13.94 14.48 -5.14
N THR A 104 -13.85 13.66 -6.19
CA THR A 104 -14.08 12.22 -6.12
C THR A 104 -13.15 11.51 -7.09
N MET A 105 -12.48 10.47 -6.60
CA MET A 105 -11.68 9.54 -7.39
C MET A 105 -12.22 8.14 -7.15
N THR A 106 -12.60 7.46 -8.23
CA THR A 106 -13.06 6.08 -8.19
C THR A 106 -12.11 5.22 -9.00
N MET A 107 -11.65 4.13 -8.41
CA MET A 107 -10.82 3.12 -9.04
C MET A 107 -11.50 1.78 -8.86
N GLN A 108 -11.62 1.01 -9.93
CA GLN A 108 -12.23 -0.31 -9.91
C GLN A 108 -11.47 -1.22 -10.86
N THR A 109 -11.33 -2.47 -10.48
CA THR A 109 -10.84 -3.50 -11.40
C THR A 109 -11.94 -3.80 -12.43
N THR A 110 -11.56 -3.87 -13.70
CA THR A 110 -12.47 -4.13 -14.84
C THR A 110 -11.94 -5.31 -15.64
N ASN A 111 -12.84 -6.07 -16.27
CA ASN A 111 -12.48 -7.08 -17.26
C ASN A 111 -12.22 -6.44 -18.64
N ALA A 112 -11.90 -7.27 -19.65
CA ALA A 112 -11.61 -6.81 -21.02
C ALA A 112 -12.79 -6.09 -21.71
N ALA A 113 -14.02 -6.22 -21.19
CA ALA A 113 -15.21 -5.55 -21.71
C ALA A 113 -15.46 -4.18 -21.06
N GLY A 114 -14.59 -3.72 -20.15
CA GLY A 114 -14.76 -2.42 -19.48
C GLY A 114 -15.77 -2.43 -18.33
N VAL A 115 -16.18 -3.63 -17.89
CA VAL A 115 -17.14 -3.86 -16.79
C VAL A 115 -16.45 -4.48 -15.59
#